data_AF-A0A9P8FYA2-F1
#
_entry.id   AF-A0A9P8FYA2-F1
#
_cell.length_a   1.000
_cell.length_b   1.000
_cell.length_c   1.000
_cell.angle_alpha   90.00
_cell.angle_beta   90.00
_cell.angle_gamma   90.00
#
_symmetry.space_group_name_H-M   'P 1'
#
loop_
_entity.id
_entity.type
_entity.pdbx_description
1 polymer ?
#
loop_
_entity_poly.entity_id
_entity_poly.type
_entity_poly.pdbx_seq_one_letter_code
_entity_poly.pdbx_strand_id
1 'polypeptide(L)'
;IMGVRHKEYVIEGVQYHPESILTEEGRLQIKNFLYMQGGTWAENERLQKEAKSNAQPAKTNGQIKDKQTNILEKIFARRKELIAAQKEIPSQRPIDLQAAYDLDLSPPLISFPDRLKQSPYQLSLMAEIKRASPSKGIISISTCAPAQARIYALAGASTISVLTEPDWFKGSIDDLKAVRQALAGMPNRPAVLRKEFVFDEYQILEARLAGADTVLLIVKMLETETLHRLYKYSQSLGMEPLVEVNNEEEMKIAVDMGSKVIGVNNRNLTNFEVDLETTSRLMSLVPKETVVCALSGIAGPQDVVPYQKNGVGAVLVGEALMRAKDTAQFISELLGGSVKSTQKESKKTPMVKICGTRSPEAAKAAVEAGADFIGIILVKGRKRCVSTETALEISKVIHETPRAGSDAASNDEPLPVSATNYFDHTTSHKLLHPRHALLVGVFQNQPLSYILEQQKLLDLDIVQLHGSEPIEWASLIPVPVIRAFHPGDAGLATRGYHALPLVDSGAGGSGEQVDLTQVQELLQKDSGLRIMLAGGLNPSNVKQVFGGLASNMSQIAILDVSSGVEENGEQSLSKIREFVTAVKAGS
;
A
#
# COMPACT_ATOMS: atom_id res chain seq x y z
N ILE A 1 -43.59 -19.69 18.16
CA ILE A 1 -43.82 -20.06 16.75
C ILE A 1 -45.23 -19.63 16.40
N MET A 2 -45.39 -18.51 15.70
CA MET A 2 -46.65 -18.14 15.05
C MET A 2 -46.48 -18.52 13.58
N GLY A 3 -47.24 -19.52 13.14
CA GLY A 3 -47.24 -20.01 11.76
C GLY A 3 -48.65 -19.86 11.17
N VAL A 4 -48.71 -19.44 9.92
CA VAL A 4 -49.95 -19.40 9.12
C VAL A 4 -49.75 -20.27 7.90
N ARG A 5 -50.67 -21.20 7.68
CA ARG A 5 -50.67 -22.09 6.52
C ARG A 5 -51.98 -21.94 5.77
N HIS A 6 -51.91 -21.65 4.48
CA HIS A 6 -53.10 -21.60 3.64
C HIS A 6 -53.69 -23.01 3.49
N LYS A 7 -55.03 -23.17 3.46
CA LYS A 7 -55.65 -24.51 3.47
C LYS A 7 -55.51 -25.28 2.16
N GLU A 8 -55.40 -24.57 1.03
CA GLU A 8 -55.42 -25.16 -0.32
C GLU A 8 -54.11 -24.94 -1.08
N TYR A 9 -53.69 -23.68 -1.24
CA TYR A 9 -52.44 -23.31 -1.89
C TYR A 9 -51.19 -23.53 -1.03
N VAL A 10 -50.05 -23.80 -1.69
CA VAL A 10 -48.72 -24.02 -1.09
C VAL A 10 -48.13 -22.69 -0.61
N ILE A 11 -48.76 -22.12 0.41
CA ILE A 11 -48.36 -20.86 1.03
C ILE A 11 -48.31 -21.09 2.53
N GLU A 12 -47.12 -20.91 3.10
CA GLU A 12 -46.89 -20.98 4.54
C GLU A 12 -45.99 -19.81 4.95
N GLY A 13 -46.38 -19.12 6.01
CA GLY A 13 -45.61 -18.05 6.62
C GLY A 13 -45.27 -18.41 8.06
N VAL A 14 -44.01 -18.31 8.43
CA VAL A 14 -43.54 -18.58 9.79
C VAL A 14 -42.77 -17.37 10.29
N GLN A 15 -43.19 -16.81 11.43
CA GLN A 15 -42.42 -15.77 12.09
C GLN A 15 -41.33 -16.42 12.95
N TYR A 16 -40.11 -15.91 12.81
CA TYR A 16 -38.91 -16.57 13.30
C TYR A 16 -37.83 -15.55 13.76
N HIS A 17 -36.99 -15.96 14.71
CA HIS A 17 -35.89 -15.18 15.27
C HIS A 17 -34.54 -15.60 14.65
N PRO A 18 -33.72 -14.70 14.05
CA PRO A 18 -32.48 -14.97 13.30
C PRO A 18 -31.47 -15.97 13.90
N GLU A 19 -31.56 -16.28 15.18
CA GLU A 19 -30.75 -17.25 15.87
C GLU A 19 -31.20 -18.72 15.64
N SER A 20 -32.48 -18.99 15.35
CA SER A 20 -32.98 -20.39 15.30
C SER A 20 -32.71 -21.15 13.99
N ILE A 21 -32.26 -20.50 12.89
CA ILE A 21 -31.84 -21.16 11.63
C ILE A 21 -30.57 -21.99 11.84
N LEU A 22 -29.77 -21.60 12.82
CA LEU A 22 -28.56 -22.31 13.20
C LEU A 22 -28.83 -23.54 14.07
N THR A 23 -30.10 -23.80 14.43
CA THR A 23 -30.49 -25.02 15.13
C THR A 23 -30.53 -26.21 14.18
N GLU A 24 -30.45 -27.42 14.75
CA GLU A 24 -30.50 -28.70 14.02
C GLU A 24 -31.72 -28.78 13.10
N GLU A 25 -32.89 -28.35 13.58
CA GLU A 25 -34.15 -28.39 12.83
C GLU A 25 -34.40 -27.15 11.95
N GLY A 26 -33.68 -26.04 12.18
CA GLY A 26 -33.80 -24.83 11.37
C GLY A 26 -33.38 -25.06 9.90
N ARG A 27 -32.33 -25.87 9.69
CA ARG A 27 -31.89 -26.27 8.35
C ARG A 27 -32.89 -27.19 7.66
N LEU A 28 -33.53 -28.09 8.40
CA LEU A 28 -34.57 -28.98 7.87
C LEU A 28 -35.80 -28.18 7.44
N GLN A 29 -36.19 -27.17 8.21
CA GLN A 29 -37.31 -26.30 7.88
C GLN A 29 -37.06 -25.51 6.58
N ILE A 30 -35.88 -24.87 6.42
CA ILE A 30 -35.51 -24.19 5.16
C ILE A 30 -35.51 -25.17 4.00
N LYS A 31 -34.93 -26.36 4.19
CA LYS A 31 -34.90 -27.41 3.18
C LYS A 31 -36.31 -27.81 2.74
N ASN A 32 -37.27 -27.89 3.66
CA ASN A 32 -38.67 -28.17 3.33
C ASN A 32 -39.30 -27.05 2.47
N PHE A 33 -39.05 -25.77 2.80
CA PHE A 33 -39.50 -24.64 1.96
C PHE A 33 -38.91 -24.70 0.55
N LEU A 34 -37.62 -24.99 0.42
CA LEU A 34 -36.93 -25.07 -0.87
C LEU A 34 -37.41 -26.24 -1.74
N TYR A 35 -38.01 -27.27 -1.14
CA TYR A 35 -38.61 -28.39 -1.87
C TYR A 35 -40.11 -28.24 -2.12
N MET A 36 -40.74 -27.15 -1.70
CA MET A 36 -42.13 -26.90 -2.05
C MET A 36 -42.24 -26.62 -3.55
N GLN A 37 -43.15 -27.31 -4.23
CA GLN A 37 -43.36 -27.24 -5.68
C GLN A 37 -44.86 -27.27 -6.00
N GLY A 38 -45.25 -26.70 -7.14
CA GLY A 38 -46.66 -26.64 -7.56
C GLY A 38 -47.48 -25.55 -6.87
N GLY A 39 -48.76 -25.44 -7.24
CA GLY A 39 -49.66 -24.39 -6.75
C GLY A 39 -50.49 -24.79 -5.52
N THR A 40 -50.84 -26.08 -5.38
CA THR A 40 -51.68 -26.61 -4.29
C THR A 40 -50.96 -27.66 -3.45
N TRP A 41 -51.36 -27.86 -2.18
CA TRP A 41 -50.73 -28.87 -1.32
C TRP A 41 -50.81 -30.28 -1.90
N ALA A 42 -51.92 -30.61 -2.56
CA ALA A 42 -52.11 -31.89 -3.25
C ALA A 42 -51.10 -32.07 -4.40
N GLU A 43 -50.84 -31.01 -5.16
CA GLU A 43 -49.85 -31.01 -6.24
C GLU A 43 -48.42 -31.12 -5.70
N ASN A 44 -48.09 -30.36 -4.64
CA ASN A 44 -46.80 -30.47 -3.96
C ASN A 44 -46.52 -31.89 -3.46
N GLU A 45 -47.50 -32.54 -2.82
CA GLU A 45 -47.34 -33.92 -2.37
C GLU A 45 -47.15 -34.89 -3.53
N ARG A 46 -47.88 -34.71 -4.63
CA ARG A 46 -47.72 -35.54 -5.83
C ARG A 46 -46.31 -35.39 -6.39
N LEU A 47 -45.84 -34.16 -6.59
CA LEU A 47 -44.52 -33.87 -7.15
C LEU A 47 -43.39 -34.39 -6.24
N GLN A 48 -43.52 -34.25 -4.92
CA GLN A 48 -42.54 -34.80 -3.99
C GLN A 48 -42.55 -36.33 -3.94
N LYS A 49 -43.71 -36.98 -4.11
CA LYS A 49 -43.79 -38.45 -4.23
C LYS A 49 -43.17 -38.93 -5.55
N GLU A 50 -43.40 -38.21 -6.66
CA GLU A 50 -42.79 -38.48 -7.97
C GLU A 50 -41.26 -38.32 -7.94
N ALA A 51 -40.76 -37.29 -7.26
CA ALA A 51 -39.33 -37.09 -7.04
C ALA A 51 -38.70 -38.24 -6.21
N LYS A 52 -39.45 -38.81 -5.26
CA LYS A 52 -39.00 -39.97 -4.47
C LYS A 52 -39.12 -41.30 -5.23
N SER A 53 -40.13 -41.47 -6.09
CA SER A 53 -40.28 -42.68 -6.92
C SER A 53 -39.28 -42.74 -8.08
N ASN A 54 -38.79 -41.59 -8.55
CA ASN A 54 -37.72 -41.50 -9.54
C ASN A 54 -36.30 -41.67 -8.96
N ALA A 55 -36.17 -41.83 -7.64
CA ALA A 55 -34.91 -42.18 -7.00
C ALA A 55 -34.69 -43.70 -7.02
N GLN A 56 -34.16 -44.24 -8.13
CA GLN A 56 -33.70 -45.64 -8.17
C GLN A 56 -32.45 -45.86 -7.30
N PRO A 57 -32.33 -47.01 -6.61
CA PRO A 57 -31.10 -47.38 -5.92
C PRO A 57 -30.00 -47.69 -6.95
N ALA A 58 -28.82 -47.10 -6.74
CA ALA A 58 -27.68 -47.20 -7.65
C ALA A 58 -27.28 -48.66 -7.92
N LYS A 59 -27.43 -49.10 -9.17
CA LYS A 59 -26.79 -50.30 -9.71
C LYS A 59 -25.40 -49.95 -10.21
N THR A 60 -24.41 -50.66 -9.67
CA THR A 60 -23.04 -50.73 -10.18
C THR A 60 -23.02 -51.44 -11.54
N ASN A 61 -22.79 -50.71 -12.64
CA ASN A 61 -21.86 -51.04 -13.72
C ASN A 61 -22.05 -50.13 -14.94
N GLY A 62 -20.93 -49.59 -15.42
CA GLY A 62 -20.84 -48.84 -16.67
C GLY A 62 -20.27 -47.44 -16.46
N GLN A 63 -18.94 -47.32 -16.50
CA GLN A 63 -18.25 -46.04 -16.61
C GLN A 63 -18.74 -45.30 -17.87
N ILE A 64 -19.73 -44.43 -17.71
CA ILE A 64 -19.85 -43.27 -18.56
C ILE A 64 -18.99 -42.21 -17.87
N LYS A 65 -17.84 -41.88 -18.49
CA LYS A 65 -17.03 -40.74 -18.09
C LYS A 65 -17.90 -39.49 -18.21
N ASP A 66 -18.50 -39.07 -17.11
CA ASP A 66 -18.89 -37.67 -16.94
C ASP A 66 -17.64 -36.86 -17.18
N LYS A 67 -17.69 -36.03 -18.23
CA LYS A 67 -16.64 -35.07 -18.55
C LYS A 67 -16.59 -34.10 -17.37
N GLN A 68 -15.74 -34.38 -16.38
CA GLN A 68 -15.50 -33.51 -15.24
C GLN A 68 -15.18 -32.12 -15.79
N THR A 69 -16.14 -31.19 -15.69
CA THR A 69 -15.92 -29.80 -16.07
C THR A 69 -14.78 -29.28 -15.20
N ASN A 70 -13.68 -28.91 -15.84
CA ASN A 70 -12.46 -28.49 -15.18
C ASN A 70 -12.80 -27.24 -14.32
N ILE A 71 -12.26 -27.16 -13.10
CA ILE A 71 -12.45 -26.00 -12.21
C ILE A 71 -12.14 -24.67 -12.89
N LEU A 72 -11.17 -24.64 -13.80
CA LEU A 72 -10.84 -23.48 -14.62
C LEU A 72 -12.01 -23.04 -15.50
N GLU A 73 -12.72 -23.99 -16.13
CA GLU A 73 -13.90 -23.72 -16.96
C GLU A 73 -15.04 -23.16 -16.12
N LYS A 74 -15.23 -23.67 -14.89
CA LYS A 74 -16.25 -23.16 -13.95
C LYS A 74 -15.97 -21.73 -13.54
N ILE A 75 -14.72 -21.42 -13.18
CA ILE A 75 -14.29 -20.06 -12.83
C ILE A 75 -14.51 -19.12 -14.02
N PHE A 76 -14.09 -19.56 -15.22
CA PHE A 76 -14.22 -18.78 -16.44
C PHE A 76 -15.67 -18.46 -16.80
N ALA A 77 -16.54 -19.47 -16.81
CA ALA A 77 -17.95 -19.31 -17.11
C ALA A 77 -18.61 -18.34 -16.13
N ARG A 78 -18.34 -18.51 -14.83
CA ARG A 78 -18.85 -17.61 -13.81
C ARG A 78 -18.35 -16.18 -13.97
N ARG A 79 -17.06 -16.01 -14.28
CA ARG A 79 -16.47 -14.68 -14.47
C ARG A 79 -17.06 -13.96 -15.69
N LYS A 80 -17.38 -14.68 -16.77
CA LYS A 80 -18.11 -14.13 -17.93
C LYS A 80 -19.47 -13.56 -17.53
N GLU A 81 -20.27 -14.31 -16.77
CA GLU A 81 -21.57 -13.83 -16.27
C GLU A 81 -21.41 -12.55 -15.44
N LEU A 82 -20.45 -12.54 -14.52
CA LEU A 82 -20.23 -11.40 -13.64
C LEU A 82 -19.71 -10.17 -14.38
N ILE A 83 -18.80 -10.32 -15.36
CA ILE A 83 -18.35 -9.21 -16.21
C ILE A 83 -19.48 -8.68 -17.08
N ALA A 84 -20.33 -9.55 -17.65
CA ALA A 84 -21.48 -9.11 -18.43
C ALA A 84 -22.44 -8.26 -17.58
N ALA A 85 -22.76 -8.70 -16.36
CA ALA A 85 -23.57 -7.91 -15.43
C ALA A 85 -22.87 -6.59 -15.02
N GLN A 86 -21.56 -6.63 -14.82
CA GLN A 86 -20.78 -5.46 -14.40
C GLN A 86 -20.76 -4.36 -15.47
N LYS A 87 -20.67 -4.75 -16.75
CA LYS A 87 -20.68 -3.82 -17.90
C LYS A 87 -21.98 -3.02 -18.04
N GLU A 88 -23.03 -3.37 -17.32
CA GLU A 88 -24.32 -2.66 -17.30
C GLU A 88 -24.43 -1.65 -16.13
N ILE A 89 -23.50 -1.70 -15.16
CA ILE A 89 -23.54 -0.84 -13.98
C ILE A 89 -23.05 0.57 -14.37
N PRO A 90 -23.81 1.65 -14.08
CA PRO A 90 -23.35 3.01 -14.32
C PRO A 90 -21.99 3.29 -13.66
N SER A 91 -21.14 4.02 -14.37
CA SER A 91 -19.73 4.27 -14.01
C SER A 91 -18.81 3.04 -14.11
N GLN A 92 -19.33 1.91 -14.62
CA GLN A 92 -18.57 0.70 -14.93
C GLN A 92 -18.89 0.18 -16.34
N ARG A 93 -19.62 0.94 -17.15
CA ARG A 93 -19.84 0.56 -18.56
C ARG A 93 -18.54 0.78 -19.33
N PRO A 94 -18.30 0.05 -20.44
CA PRO A 94 -17.11 0.25 -21.27
C PRO A 94 -16.90 1.71 -21.68
N ILE A 95 -17.97 2.43 -22.04
CA ILE A 95 -17.92 3.86 -22.38
C ILE A 95 -17.54 4.76 -21.19
N ASP A 96 -17.95 4.41 -19.97
CA ASP A 96 -17.62 5.18 -18.77
C ASP A 96 -16.14 5.00 -18.42
N LEU A 97 -15.63 3.77 -18.53
CA LEU A 97 -14.21 3.49 -18.32
C LEU A 97 -13.35 4.18 -19.37
N GLN A 98 -13.76 4.16 -20.64
CA GLN A 98 -13.01 4.85 -21.69
C GLN A 98 -13.01 6.37 -21.44
N ALA A 99 -14.16 6.96 -21.11
CA ALA A 99 -14.23 8.38 -20.77
C ALA A 99 -13.35 8.73 -19.55
N ALA A 100 -13.30 7.89 -18.52
CA ALA A 100 -12.43 8.08 -17.37
C ALA A 100 -10.93 8.00 -17.75
N TYR A 101 -10.57 7.09 -18.66
CA TYR A 101 -9.20 6.97 -19.15
C TYR A 101 -8.79 8.17 -20.03
N ASP A 102 -9.68 8.64 -20.91
CA ASP A 102 -9.45 9.80 -21.78
C ASP A 102 -9.30 11.12 -20.97
N LEU A 103 -9.78 11.14 -19.73
CA LEU A 103 -9.58 12.22 -18.76
C LEU A 103 -8.30 12.07 -17.91
N ASP A 104 -7.43 11.13 -18.26
CA ASP A 104 -6.18 10.84 -17.54
C ASP A 104 -6.38 10.49 -16.04
N LEU A 105 -7.53 9.91 -15.69
CA LEU A 105 -7.83 9.55 -14.28
C LEU A 105 -7.06 8.32 -13.80
N SER A 106 -6.30 7.67 -14.68
CA SER A 106 -5.51 6.50 -14.33
C SER A 106 -4.26 6.88 -13.52
N PRO A 107 -3.96 6.21 -12.38
CA PRO A 107 -2.76 6.53 -11.60
C PRO A 107 -1.46 6.36 -12.41
N PRO A 108 -0.35 7.04 -12.04
CA PRO A 108 0.93 6.84 -12.69
C PRO A 108 1.41 5.39 -12.61
N LEU A 109 1.73 4.85 -13.79
CA LEU A 109 2.22 3.49 -14.02
C LEU A 109 3.75 3.42 -13.92
N ILE A 110 4.28 2.27 -13.49
CA ILE A 110 5.69 1.93 -13.62
C ILE A 110 5.90 0.72 -14.53
N SER A 111 7.06 0.66 -15.19
CA SER A 111 7.41 -0.46 -16.07
C SER A 111 7.59 -1.75 -15.27
N PHE A 112 6.70 -2.72 -15.47
CA PHE A 112 6.75 -4.03 -14.83
C PHE A 112 8.05 -4.81 -15.16
N PRO A 113 8.51 -4.91 -16.43
CA PRO A 113 9.77 -5.58 -16.75
C PRO A 113 10.99 -4.92 -16.09
N ASP A 114 11.07 -3.59 -16.11
CA ASP A 114 12.21 -2.88 -15.51
C ASP A 114 12.21 -3.04 -13.99
N ARG A 115 11.01 -3.07 -13.38
CA ARG A 115 10.87 -3.31 -11.95
C ARG A 115 11.38 -4.68 -11.53
N LEU A 116 11.14 -5.72 -12.34
CA LEU A 116 11.71 -7.04 -12.09
C LEU A 116 13.23 -7.06 -12.28
N LYS A 117 13.79 -6.29 -13.19
CA LYS A 117 15.24 -6.23 -13.44
C LYS A 117 16.02 -5.40 -12.40
N GLN A 118 15.35 -4.48 -11.71
CA GLN A 118 15.94 -3.59 -10.69
C GLN A 118 15.84 -4.13 -9.26
N SER A 119 15.59 -5.44 -9.10
CA SER A 119 15.51 -6.06 -7.77
C SER A 119 16.83 -5.95 -7.02
N PRO A 120 16.80 -5.76 -5.68
CA PRO A 120 17.99 -5.83 -4.84
C PRO A 120 18.54 -7.26 -4.70
N TYR A 121 17.79 -8.27 -5.17
CA TYR A 121 18.16 -9.68 -5.13
C TYR A 121 18.42 -10.21 -6.53
N GLN A 122 19.23 -11.28 -6.63
CA GLN A 122 19.46 -11.97 -7.91
C GLN A 122 18.18 -12.52 -8.53
N LEU A 123 17.21 -12.89 -7.68
CA LEU A 123 15.90 -13.39 -8.06
C LEU A 123 14.83 -12.46 -7.51
N SER A 124 13.97 -11.94 -8.39
CA SER A 124 12.94 -10.98 -8.00
C SER A 124 11.74 -11.66 -7.37
N LEU A 125 11.13 -11.02 -6.38
CA LEU A 125 9.93 -11.54 -5.72
C LEU A 125 8.67 -10.84 -6.22
N MET A 126 7.71 -11.63 -6.67
CA MET A 126 6.33 -11.25 -6.90
C MET A 126 5.48 -11.80 -5.73
N ALA A 127 5.21 -10.95 -4.74
CA ALA A 127 4.49 -11.36 -3.53
C ALA A 127 2.98 -11.31 -3.75
N GLU A 128 2.30 -12.45 -3.60
CA GLU A 128 0.87 -12.58 -3.85
C GLU A 128 0.05 -12.40 -2.55
N ILE A 129 -0.97 -11.55 -2.64
CA ILE A 129 -2.00 -11.37 -1.62
C ILE A 129 -3.20 -12.22 -2.03
N LYS A 130 -3.47 -13.27 -1.25
CA LYS A 130 -4.50 -14.27 -1.56
C LYS A 130 -5.21 -14.76 -0.30
N ARG A 131 -6.52 -14.56 -0.23
CA ARG A 131 -7.36 -14.97 0.92
C ARG A 131 -7.83 -16.41 0.83
N ALA A 132 -8.04 -16.93 -0.37
CA ALA A 132 -8.46 -18.31 -0.61
C ALA A 132 -7.92 -18.87 -1.94
N SER A 133 -8.02 -20.18 -2.15
CA SER A 133 -7.81 -20.80 -3.46
C SER A 133 -8.71 -22.02 -3.66
N PRO A 134 -8.99 -22.42 -4.92
CA PRO A 134 -9.77 -23.64 -5.20
C PRO A 134 -9.18 -24.91 -4.57
N SER A 135 -7.85 -24.99 -4.46
CA SER A 135 -7.15 -26.18 -3.96
C SER A 135 -6.99 -26.23 -2.44
N LYS A 136 -7.04 -25.08 -1.75
CA LYS A 136 -6.79 -24.99 -0.30
C LYS A 136 -7.96 -24.43 0.51
N GLY A 137 -9.01 -23.92 -0.15
CA GLY A 137 -10.08 -23.20 0.52
C GLY A 137 -9.59 -21.87 1.08
N ILE A 138 -10.13 -21.46 2.23
CA ILE A 138 -9.76 -20.21 2.91
C ILE A 138 -8.36 -20.36 3.53
N ILE A 139 -7.48 -19.41 3.20
CA ILE A 139 -6.12 -19.29 3.74
C ILE A 139 -6.11 -18.26 4.88
N SER A 140 -6.58 -17.04 4.60
CA SER A 140 -6.65 -15.94 5.57
C SER A 140 -7.69 -14.90 5.14
N ILE A 141 -8.94 -15.08 5.57
CA ILE A 141 -10.03 -14.18 5.17
C ILE A 141 -9.93 -12.78 5.79
N SER A 142 -9.27 -12.67 6.95
CA SER A 142 -9.06 -11.41 7.68
C SER A 142 -7.90 -10.57 7.14
N THR A 143 -7.17 -11.04 6.13
CA THR A 143 -6.03 -10.29 5.57
C THR A 143 -6.48 -8.95 4.99
N CYS A 144 -5.90 -7.88 5.54
CA CYS A 144 -5.98 -6.53 5.02
C CYS A 144 -4.96 -6.35 3.88
N ALA A 145 -5.43 -6.36 2.63
CA ALA A 145 -4.59 -6.26 1.44
C ALA A 145 -3.61 -5.06 1.44
N PRO A 146 -4.04 -3.81 1.72
CA PRO A 146 -3.12 -2.66 1.73
C PRO A 146 -2.03 -2.75 2.80
N ALA A 147 -2.36 -3.25 4.00
CA ALA A 147 -1.37 -3.44 5.06
C ALA A 147 -0.33 -4.50 4.68
N GLN A 148 -0.79 -5.62 4.12
CA GLN A 148 0.07 -6.69 3.64
C GLN A 148 0.99 -6.24 2.49
N ALA A 149 0.48 -5.43 1.56
CA ALA A 149 1.27 -4.88 0.47
C ALA A 149 2.44 -4.02 0.97
N ARG A 150 2.23 -3.22 2.02
CA ARG A 150 3.32 -2.43 2.64
C ARG A 150 4.39 -3.33 3.25
N ILE A 151 3.98 -4.41 3.94
CA ILE A 151 4.92 -5.39 4.51
C ILE A 151 5.76 -6.01 3.40
N TYR A 152 5.13 -6.49 2.33
CA TYR A 152 5.83 -7.07 1.19
C TYR A 152 6.76 -6.08 0.47
N ALA A 153 6.31 -4.84 0.28
CA ALA A 153 7.12 -3.80 -0.36
C ALA A 153 8.39 -3.50 0.46
N LEU A 154 8.26 -3.29 1.77
CA LEU A 154 9.39 -3.02 2.67
C LEU A 154 10.31 -4.23 2.83
N ALA A 155 9.79 -5.45 2.66
CA ALA A 155 10.59 -6.67 2.60
C ALA A 155 11.31 -6.88 1.26
N GLY A 156 11.16 -5.97 0.29
CA GLY A 156 11.90 -6.00 -0.98
C GLY A 156 11.20 -6.74 -2.12
N ALA A 157 9.89 -6.97 -2.04
CA ALA A 157 9.13 -7.47 -3.19
C ALA A 157 9.24 -6.48 -4.36
N SER A 158 9.49 -6.98 -5.57
CA SER A 158 9.51 -6.17 -6.80
C SER A 158 8.10 -6.01 -7.38
N THR A 159 7.20 -6.96 -7.11
CA THR A 159 5.81 -6.91 -7.57
C THR A 159 4.88 -7.36 -6.46
N ILE A 160 3.73 -6.71 -6.32
CA ILE A 160 2.61 -7.17 -5.50
C ILE A 160 1.52 -7.71 -6.43
N SER A 161 1.27 -9.00 -6.34
CA SER A 161 0.19 -9.67 -7.06
C SER A 161 -1.09 -9.65 -6.22
N VAL A 162 -2.13 -9.01 -6.72
CA VAL A 162 -3.41 -8.87 -6.02
C VAL A 162 -4.46 -9.70 -6.73
N LEU A 163 -5.03 -10.70 -6.03
CA LEU A 163 -6.18 -11.44 -6.54
C LEU A 163 -7.42 -10.53 -6.53
N THR A 164 -8.10 -10.43 -7.66
CA THR A 164 -9.35 -9.65 -7.78
C THR A 164 -10.59 -10.51 -8.02
N GLU A 165 -10.40 -11.83 -8.17
CA GLU A 165 -11.49 -12.79 -8.38
C GLU A 165 -12.27 -13.05 -7.07
N PRO A 166 -13.60 -12.81 -7.03
CA PRO A 166 -14.37 -12.80 -5.79
C PRO A 166 -14.86 -14.17 -5.29
N ASP A 167 -15.17 -15.12 -6.18
CA ASP A 167 -15.91 -16.33 -5.81
C ASP A 167 -15.01 -17.42 -5.23
N TRP A 168 -13.83 -17.65 -5.81
CA TRP A 168 -12.87 -18.68 -5.39
C TRP A 168 -11.66 -18.12 -4.64
N PHE A 169 -11.17 -16.93 -5.00
CA PHE A 169 -9.99 -16.34 -4.37
C PHE A 169 -10.30 -15.31 -3.26
N LYS A 170 -11.57 -14.88 -3.18
CA LYS A 170 -12.07 -13.87 -2.23
C LYS A 170 -11.32 -12.54 -2.33
N GLY A 171 -10.99 -12.16 -3.56
CA GLY A 171 -10.41 -10.88 -3.92
C GLY A 171 -11.44 -9.88 -4.46
N SER A 172 -11.01 -8.66 -4.73
CA SER A 172 -11.84 -7.62 -5.34
C SER A 172 -11.01 -6.58 -6.08
N ILE A 173 -11.62 -5.84 -7.00
CA ILE A 173 -10.97 -4.69 -7.65
C ILE A 173 -10.64 -3.58 -6.64
N ASP A 174 -11.38 -3.48 -5.54
CA ASP A 174 -11.11 -2.50 -4.49
C ASP A 174 -9.89 -2.86 -3.64
N ASP A 175 -9.56 -4.15 -3.50
CA ASP A 175 -8.28 -4.57 -2.93
C ASP A 175 -7.12 -4.03 -3.76
N LEU A 176 -7.21 -4.10 -5.10
CA LEU A 176 -6.19 -3.57 -6.02
C LEU A 176 -6.01 -2.05 -5.85
N LYS A 177 -7.13 -1.30 -5.82
CA LYS A 177 -7.11 0.16 -5.59
C LYS A 177 -6.49 0.52 -4.25
N ALA A 178 -6.91 -0.16 -3.18
CA ALA A 178 -6.41 0.09 -1.83
C ALA A 178 -4.91 -0.24 -1.72
N VAL A 179 -4.46 -1.35 -2.34
CA VAL A 179 -3.04 -1.70 -2.43
C VAL A 179 -2.27 -0.62 -3.17
N ARG A 180 -2.74 -0.18 -4.34
CA ARG A 180 -2.07 0.88 -5.11
C ARG A 180 -1.98 2.18 -4.32
N GLN A 181 -3.03 2.54 -3.59
CA GLN A 181 -3.07 3.73 -2.73
C GLN A 181 -2.10 3.61 -1.54
N ALA A 182 -2.03 2.46 -0.88
CA ALA A 182 -1.14 2.24 0.26
C ALA A 182 0.35 2.27 -0.12
N LEU A 183 0.66 1.96 -1.39
CA LEU A 183 1.99 2.05 -1.98
C LEU A 183 2.28 3.44 -2.60
N ALA A 184 1.30 4.35 -2.60
CA ALA A 184 1.50 5.69 -3.14
C ALA A 184 2.53 6.48 -2.32
N GLY A 185 3.34 7.28 -3.02
CA GLY A 185 4.43 8.05 -2.42
C GLY A 185 5.66 7.24 -2.02
N MET A 186 5.56 5.90 -1.92
CA MET A 186 6.69 5.06 -1.57
C MET A 186 7.78 5.12 -2.66
N PRO A 187 9.01 5.58 -2.33
CA PRO A 187 10.11 5.57 -3.28
C PRO A 187 10.38 4.14 -3.73
N ASN A 188 10.62 3.95 -5.02
CA ASN A 188 10.92 2.65 -5.60
C ASN A 188 9.85 1.56 -5.32
N ARG A 189 8.56 1.96 -5.25
CA ARG A 189 7.43 1.04 -5.00
C ARG A 189 7.45 -0.20 -5.94
N PRO A 190 6.94 -1.36 -5.49
CA PRO A 190 6.72 -2.49 -6.38
C PRO A 190 5.67 -2.20 -7.46
N ALA A 191 5.74 -2.96 -8.55
CA ALA A 191 4.69 -3.00 -9.55
C ALA A 191 3.46 -3.71 -8.98
N VAL A 192 2.26 -3.32 -9.39
CA VAL A 192 1.02 -3.95 -8.96
C VAL A 192 0.46 -4.79 -10.11
N LEU A 193 0.39 -6.11 -9.90
CA LEU A 193 -0.19 -7.07 -10.83
C LEU A 193 -1.65 -7.35 -10.45
N ARG A 194 -2.59 -7.10 -11.36
CA ARG A 194 -3.94 -7.65 -11.26
C ARG A 194 -3.90 -9.13 -11.63
N LYS A 195 -4.08 -9.99 -10.63
CA LYS A 195 -4.14 -11.44 -10.81
C LYS A 195 -5.61 -11.86 -10.95
N GLU A 196 -6.03 -12.13 -12.19
CA GLU A 196 -7.40 -12.52 -12.53
C GLU A 196 -7.43 -13.36 -13.82
N PHE A 197 -8.58 -13.95 -14.09
CA PHE A 197 -8.92 -14.60 -15.36
C PHE A 197 -9.42 -13.54 -16.36
N VAL A 198 -8.49 -12.92 -17.09
CA VAL A 198 -8.77 -11.85 -18.07
C VAL A 198 -9.12 -12.44 -19.43
N PHE A 199 -10.26 -12.03 -20.01
CA PHE A 199 -10.70 -12.44 -21.35
C PHE A 199 -11.34 -11.32 -22.17
N ASP A 200 -11.43 -10.12 -21.61
CA ASP A 200 -12.09 -8.97 -22.22
C ASP A 200 -11.25 -7.70 -21.97
N GLU A 201 -11.18 -6.81 -22.96
CA GLU A 201 -10.45 -5.53 -22.88
C GLU A 201 -10.98 -4.67 -21.75
N TYR A 202 -12.28 -4.79 -21.45
CA TYR A 202 -12.93 -4.18 -20.30
C TYR A 202 -12.15 -4.43 -19.00
N GLN A 203 -11.74 -5.67 -18.73
CA GLN A 203 -11.01 -6.01 -17.50
C GLN A 203 -9.62 -5.38 -17.48
N ILE A 204 -8.98 -5.19 -18.64
CA ILE A 204 -7.66 -4.57 -18.74
C ILE A 204 -7.77 -3.06 -18.49
N LEU A 205 -8.77 -2.40 -19.09
CA LEU A 205 -9.02 -0.98 -18.88
C LEU A 205 -9.40 -0.69 -17.42
N GLU A 206 -10.28 -1.51 -16.85
CA GLU A 206 -10.63 -1.46 -15.42
C GLU A 206 -9.39 -1.61 -14.54
N ALA A 207 -8.48 -2.56 -14.86
CA ALA A 207 -7.24 -2.75 -14.13
C ALA A 207 -6.34 -1.51 -14.17
N ARG A 208 -6.19 -0.92 -15.36
CA ARG A 208 -5.37 0.29 -15.57
C ARG A 208 -5.89 1.47 -14.74
N LEU A 209 -7.21 1.69 -14.74
CA LEU A 209 -7.88 2.74 -13.96
C LEU A 209 -7.80 2.47 -12.45
N ALA A 210 -7.88 1.21 -12.03
CA ALA A 210 -7.68 0.81 -10.64
C ALA A 210 -6.20 0.91 -10.19
N GLY A 211 -5.28 1.19 -11.11
CA GLY A 211 -3.87 1.43 -10.84
C GLY A 211 -2.97 0.20 -10.88
N ALA A 212 -3.37 -0.84 -11.62
CA ALA A 212 -2.45 -1.92 -12.00
C ALA A 212 -1.33 -1.37 -12.91
N ASP A 213 -0.13 -1.90 -12.72
CA ASP A 213 1.00 -1.70 -13.63
C ASP A 213 1.10 -2.84 -14.66
N THR A 214 0.44 -3.97 -14.40
CA THR A 214 0.39 -5.14 -15.28
C THR A 214 -0.83 -6.03 -14.98
N VAL A 215 -1.18 -6.89 -15.93
CA VAL A 215 -2.28 -7.87 -15.84
C VAL A 215 -1.79 -9.28 -16.19
N LEU A 216 -2.47 -10.29 -15.68
CA LEU A 216 -2.25 -11.69 -16.06
C LEU A 216 -3.02 -12.03 -17.35
N LEU A 217 -2.35 -12.67 -18.32
CA LEU A 217 -3.01 -13.31 -19.47
C LEU A 217 -2.64 -14.80 -19.49
N ILE A 218 -3.62 -15.70 -19.49
CA ILE A 218 -3.39 -17.14 -19.38
C ILE A 218 -3.57 -17.79 -20.74
N VAL A 219 -2.50 -18.35 -21.33
CA VAL A 219 -2.56 -18.93 -22.69
C VAL A 219 -3.56 -20.09 -22.75
N LYS A 220 -3.57 -20.96 -21.74
CA LYS A 220 -4.49 -22.11 -21.68
C LYS A 220 -5.98 -21.73 -21.73
N MET A 221 -6.34 -20.53 -21.29
CA MET A 221 -7.73 -20.06 -21.22
C MET A 221 -8.18 -19.38 -22.52
N LEU A 222 -7.25 -18.84 -23.31
CA LEU A 222 -7.55 -17.90 -24.37
C LEU A 222 -7.23 -18.49 -25.74
N GLU A 223 -8.13 -18.29 -26.70
CA GLU A 223 -7.80 -18.50 -28.10
C GLU A 223 -6.67 -17.56 -28.52
N THR A 224 -5.78 -18.02 -29.39
CA THR A 224 -4.57 -17.28 -29.79
C THR A 224 -4.89 -15.88 -30.30
N GLU A 225 -5.95 -15.71 -31.09
CA GLU A 225 -6.39 -14.40 -31.58
C GLU A 225 -6.81 -13.46 -30.44
N THR A 226 -7.60 -13.98 -29.49
CA THR A 226 -8.03 -13.22 -28.31
C THR A 226 -6.83 -12.85 -27.44
N LEU A 227 -5.89 -13.78 -27.21
CA LEU A 227 -4.66 -13.51 -26.46
C LEU A 227 -3.87 -12.36 -27.10
N HIS A 228 -3.64 -12.40 -28.42
CA HIS A 228 -2.92 -11.36 -29.14
C HIS A 228 -3.63 -9.99 -29.02
N ARG A 229 -4.95 -9.97 -29.20
CA ARG A 229 -5.75 -8.75 -29.07
C ARG A 229 -5.62 -8.16 -27.66
N LEU A 230 -5.79 -8.96 -26.62
CA LEU A 230 -5.67 -8.52 -25.22
C LEU A 230 -4.24 -8.07 -24.87
N TYR A 231 -3.22 -8.77 -25.38
CA TYR A 231 -1.82 -8.40 -25.18
C TYR A 231 -1.52 -7.03 -25.82
N LYS A 232 -1.95 -6.80 -27.07
CA LYS A 232 -1.79 -5.51 -27.75
C LYS A 232 -2.59 -4.39 -27.09
N TYR A 233 -3.81 -4.68 -26.64
CA TYR A 233 -4.59 -3.70 -25.90
C TYR A 233 -3.91 -3.29 -24.58
N SER A 234 -3.40 -4.25 -23.81
CA SER A 234 -2.61 -3.94 -22.60
C SER A 234 -1.40 -3.07 -22.90
N GLN A 235 -0.64 -3.37 -23.96
CA GLN A 235 0.51 -2.57 -24.39
C GLN A 235 0.09 -1.15 -24.80
N SER A 236 -1.07 -0.98 -25.45
CA SER A 236 -1.60 0.34 -25.80
C SER A 236 -1.91 1.21 -24.58
N LEU A 237 -2.22 0.60 -23.43
CA LEU A 237 -2.40 1.28 -22.14
C LEU A 237 -1.09 1.44 -21.33
N GLY A 238 0.05 1.04 -21.91
CA GLY A 238 1.38 1.10 -21.29
C GLY A 238 1.73 -0.09 -20.37
N MET A 239 0.87 -1.10 -20.27
CA MET A 239 1.08 -2.28 -19.41
C MET A 239 1.65 -3.45 -20.20
N GLU A 240 2.83 -3.94 -19.81
CA GLU A 240 3.36 -5.23 -20.30
C GLU A 240 2.72 -6.37 -19.49
N PRO A 241 1.95 -7.29 -20.10
CA PRO A 241 1.31 -8.40 -19.38
C PRO A 241 2.29 -9.44 -18.84
N LEU A 242 1.91 -10.10 -17.74
CA LEU A 242 2.46 -11.40 -17.38
C LEU A 242 1.70 -12.47 -18.18
N VAL A 243 2.35 -13.06 -19.18
CA VAL A 243 1.75 -14.14 -19.98
C VAL A 243 2.04 -15.49 -19.33
N GLU A 244 1.01 -16.15 -18.82
CA GLU A 244 1.11 -17.42 -18.10
C GLU A 244 1.00 -18.63 -19.05
N VAL A 245 1.98 -19.54 -18.93
CA VAL A 245 2.12 -20.77 -19.71
C VAL A 245 2.38 -21.97 -18.79
N ASN A 246 2.07 -23.18 -19.26
CA ASN A 246 2.33 -24.42 -18.52
C ASN A 246 3.11 -25.49 -19.32
N ASN A 247 3.24 -25.35 -20.65
CA ASN A 247 3.92 -26.33 -21.51
C ASN A 247 4.64 -25.65 -22.69
N GLU A 248 5.33 -26.45 -23.51
CA GLU A 248 6.13 -25.98 -24.65
C GLU A 248 5.30 -25.28 -25.74
N GLU A 249 4.10 -25.78 -26.04
CA GLU A 249 3.21 -25.20 -27.05
C GLU A 249 2.76 -23.79 -26.63
N GLU A 250 2.35 -23.65 -25.37
CA GLU A 250 1.96 -22.36 -24.79
C GLU A 250 3.15 -21.40 -24.70
N MET A 251 4.33 -21.90 -24.35
CA MET A 251 5.57 -21.11 -24.32
C MET A 251 5.88 -20.55 -25.70
N LYS A 252 5.79 -21.38 -26.75
CA LYS A 252 6.02 -20.94 -28.13
C LYS A 252 5.06 -19.82 -28.54
N ILE A 253 3.77 -19.94 -28.21
CA ILE A 253 2.78 -18.87 -28.47
C ILE A 253 3.20 -17.57 -27.78
N ALA A 254 3.61 -17.62 -26.52
CA ALA A 254 4.02 -16.44 -25.76
C ALA A 254 5.30 -15.79 -26.32
N VAL A 255 6.27 -16.60 -26.77
CA VAL A 255 7.51 -16.15 -27.40
C VAL A 255 7.25 -15.54 -28.79
N ASP A 256 6.48 -16.21 -29.64
CA ASP A 256 6.15 -15.75 -31.00
C ASP A 256 5.37 -14.42 -30.97
N MET A 257 4.54 -14.21 -29.94
CA MET A 257 3.82 -12.95 -29.69
C MET A 257 4.75 -11.80 -29.25
N GLY A 258 5.98 -12.11 -28.82
CA GLY A 258 6.97 -11.14 -28.35
C GLY A 258 6.80 -10.73 -26.89
N SER A 259 6.26 -11.61 -26.04
CA SER A 259 6.09 -11.32 -24.61
C SER A 259 7.43 -11.03 -23.91
N LYS A 260 7.50 -9.91 -23.18
CA LYS A 260 8.70 -9.54 -22.41
C LYS A 260 8.73 -10.17 -21.03
N VAL A 261 7.58 -10.60 -20.50
CA VAL A 261 7.48 -11.30 -19.22
C VAL A 261 6.59 -12.52 -19.35
N ILE A 262 7.15 -13.70 -19.12
CA ILE A 262 6.45 -14.98 -19.23
C ILE A 262 6.47 -15.67 -17.87
N GLY A 263 5.30 -16.04 -17.38
CA GLY A 263 5.13 -16.79 -16.15
C GLY A 263 4.92 -18.27 -16.42
N VAL A 264 5.82 -19.13 -15.95
CA VAL A 264 5.62 -20.58 -16.03
C VAL A 264 4.89 -21.06 -14.78
N ASN A 265 3.65 -21.53 -14.94
CA ASN A 265 2.90 -22.09 -13.84
C ASN A 265 3.28 -23.56 -13.63
N ASN A 266 3.99 -23.83 -12.54
CA ASN A 266 4.39 -25.19 -12.17
C ASN A 266 3.19 -26.03 -11.70
N ARG A 267 2.02 -25.42 -11.46
CA ARG A 267 0.78 -26.12 -11.13
C ARG A 267 -0.06 -26.31 -12.38
N ASN A 268 -0.37 -27.55 -12.72
CA ASN A 268 -1.32 -27.85 -13.78
C ASN A 268 -2.73 -27.42 -13.36
N LEU A 269 -3.36 -26.53 -14.12
CA LEU A 269 -4.67 -25.96 -13.79
C LEU A 269 -5.84 -26.95 -13.95
N THR A 270 -5.60 -28.15 -14.49
CA THR A 270 -6.61 -29.19 -14.71
C THR A 270 -6.69 -30.17 -13.54
N ASN A 271 -5.54 -30.63 -13.04
CA ASN A 271 -5.46 -31.65 -11.98
C ASN A 271 -4.78 -31.14 -10.69
N PHE A 272 -4.27 -29.90 -10.68
CA PHE A 272 -3.58 -29.24 -9.57
C PHE A 272 -2.26 -29.86 -9.12
N GLU A 273 -1.71 -30.82 -9.85
CA GLU A 273 -0.37 -31.37 -9.61
C GLU A 273 0.69 -30.29 -9.81
N VAL A 274 1.73 -30.32 -9.00
CA VAL A 274 2.83 -29.34 -9.02
C VAL A 274 4.10 -30.05 -9.46
N ASP A 275 4.70 -29.57 -10.54
CA ASP A 275 6.00 -29.99 -11.04
C ASP A 275 6.93 -28.77 -11.18
N LEU A 276 7.84 -28.62 -10.22
CA LEU A 276 8.80 -27.51 -10.16
C LEU A 276 9.84 -27.53 -11.27
N GLU A 277 10.03 -28.67 -11.95
CA GLU A 277 10.95 -28.80 -13.08
C GLU A 277 10.37 -28.21 -14.37
N THR A 278 9.05 -27.98 -14.43
CA THR A 278 8.37 -27.39 -15.60
C THR A 278 9.04 -26.10 -16.04
N THR A 279 9.31 -25.19 -15.11
CA THR A 279 10.03 -23.95 -15.42
C THR A 279 11.40 -24.22 -16.04
N SER A 280 12.20 -25.09 -15.42
CA SER A 280 13.55 -25.41 -15.88
C SER A 280 13.58 -26.02 -17.29
N ARG A 281 12.60 -26.86 -17.64
CA ARG A 281 12.49 -27.46 -18.98
C ARG A 281 12.17 -26.42 -20.06
N LEU A 282 11.36 -25.41 -19.73
CA LEU A 282 10.91 -24.40 -20.70
C LEU A 282 11.91 -23.25 -20.90
N MET A 283 12.91 -23.08 -20.02
CA MET A 283 13.88 -21.98 -20.11
C MET A 283 14.65 -21.94 -21.43
N SER A 284 14.92 -23.08 -22.06
CA SER A 284 15.69 -23.18 -23.31
C SER A 284 14.94 -22.61 -24.53
N LEU A 285 13.62 -22.44 -24.44
CA LEU A 285 12.77 -21.94 -25.52
C LEU A 285 12.65 -20.40 -25.53
N VAL A 286 13.16 -19.73 -24.49
CA VAL A 286 12.90 -18.31 -24.24
C VAL A 286 14.10 -17.44 -24.65
N PRO A 287 13.88 -16.32 -25.37
CA PRO A 287 14.94 -15.35 -25.65
C PRO A 287 15.55 -14.78 -24.36
N LYS A 288 16.85 -14.47 -24.37
CA LYS A 288 17.57 -13.94 -23.20
C LYS A 288 16.99 -12.62 -22.64
N GLU A 289 16.34 -11.84 -23.49
CA GLU A 289 15.81 -10.53 -23.15
C GLU A 289 14.51 -10.59 -22.32
N THR A 290 13.82 -11.74 -22.40
CA THR A 290 12.52 -12.01 -21.77
C THR A 290 12.72 -12.46 -20.32
N VAL A 291 11.98 -11.83 -19.41
CA VAL A 291 12.01 -12.19 -18.01
C VAL A 291 11.10 -13.39 -17.78
N VAL A 292 11.67 -14.55 -17.43
CA VAL A 292 10.90 -15.73 -17.04
C VAL A 292 10.62 -15.69 -15.54
N CYS A 293 9.37 -15.93 -15.17
CA CYS A 293 8.91 -15.97 -13.79
C CYS A 293 8.41 -17.39 -13.44
N ALA A 294 8.93 -18.02 -12.38
CA ALA A 294 8.38 -19.28 -11.90
C ALA A 294 7.17 -19.03 -10.99
N LEU A 295 6.04 -19.66 -11.29
CA LEU A 295 4.79 -19.48 -10.54
C LEU A 295 4.36 -20.79 -9.88
N SER A 296 3.79 -20.69 -8.68
CA SER A 296 3.26 -21.81 -7.90
C SER A 296 4.33 -22.79 -7.37
N GLY A 297 4.01 -23.44 -6.25
CA GLY A 297 4.78 -24.58 -5.71
C GLY A 297 5.97 -24.22 -4.83
N ILE A 298 6.33 -22.94 -4.73
CA ILE A 298 7.46 -22.47 -3.93
C ILE A 298 7.05 -22.36 -2.47
N ALA A 299 7.64 -23.21 -1.63
CA ALA A 299 7.40 -23.28 -0.19
C ALA A 299 8.54 -22.69 0.64
N GLY A 300 9.78 -22.68 0.12
CA GLY A 300 10.91 -22.11 0.84
C GLY A 300 12.18 -21.93 0.01
N PRO A 301 13.31 -21.56 0.67
CA PRO A 301 14.57 -21.22 0.00
C PRO A 301 15.13 -22.33 -0.89
N GLN A 302 14.94 -23.60 -0.52
CA GLN A 302 15.46 -24.73 -1.31
C GLN A 302 14.80 -24.83 -2.69
N ASP A 303 13.53 -24.42 -2.81
CA ASP A 303 12.78 -24.50 -4.07
C ASP A 303 13.26 -23.45 -5.09
N VAL A 304 13.90 -22.36 -4.64
CA VAL A 304 14.36 -21.29 -5.55
C VAL A 304 15.79 -21.48 -6.04
N VAL A 305 16.58 -22.35 -5.41
CA VAL A 305 17.98 -22.61 -5.80
C VAL A 305 18.10 -23.05 -7.28
N PRO A 306 17.26 -23.97 -7.80
CA PRO A 306 17.29 -24.32 -9.22
C PRO A 306 16.95 -23.13 -10.13
N TYR A 307 16.01 -22.27 -9.71
CA TYR A 307 15.58 -21.10 -10.47
C TYR A 307 16.68 -20.05 -10.59
N GLN A 308 17.43 -19.80 -9.50
CA GLN A 308 18.61 -18.92 -9.53
C GLN A 308 19.67 -19.45 -10.51
N LYS A 309 19.97 -20.76 -10.48
CA LYS A 309 20.97 -21.38 -11.36
C LYS A 309 20.58 -21.33 -12.84
N ASN A 310 19.29 -21.47 -13.14
CA ASN A 310 18.77 -21.54 -14.50
C ASN A 310 18.45 -20.17 -15.10
N GLY A 311 18.73 -19.07 -14.40
CA GLY A 311 18.51 -17.71 -14.91
C GLY A 311 17.06 -17.28 -14.92
N VAL A 312 16.20 -17.88 -14.08
CA VAL A 312 14.83 -17.39 -13.86
C VAL A 312 14.93 -15.99 -13.24
N GLY A 313 14.18 -15.03 -13.78
CA GLY A 313 14.26 -13.64 -13.35
C GLY A 313 13.41 -13.33 -12.11
N ALA A 314 12.30 -14.05 -11.91
CA ALA A 314 11.44 -13.82 -10.75
C ALA A 314 10.70 -15.08 -10.28
N VAL A 315 10.17 -15.02 -9.05
CA VAL A 315 9.28 -16.02 -8.47
C VAL A 315 8.00 -15.39 -7.95
N LEU A 316 6.86 -16.04 -8.20
CA LEU A 316 5.59 -15.66 -7.61
C LEU A 316 5.25 -16.57 -6.44
N VAL A 317 5.22 -15.98 -5.24
CA VAL A 317 4.98 -16.70 -3.98
C VAL A 317 3.76 -16.12 -3.29
N GLY A 318 2.83 -16.98 -2.87
CA GLY A 318 1.60 -16.57 -2.19
C GLY A 318 1.37 -17.33 -0.90
N GLU A 319 1.09 -18.63 -0.99
CA GLU A 319 0.70 -19.43 0.18
C GLU A 319 1.76 -19.42 1.30
N ALA A 320 3.05 -19.60 0.95
CA ALA A 320 4.12 -19.60 1.95
C ALA A 320 4.23 -18.25 2.67
N LEU A 321 4.11 -17.13 1.94
CA LEU A 321 4.13 -15.79 2.52
C LEU A 321 2.94 -15.53 3.46
N MET A 322 1.75 -15.99 3.08
CA MET A 322 0.53 -15.82 3.88
C MET A 322 0.51 -16.66 5.15
N ARG A 323 1.35 -17.71 5.24
CA ARG A 323 1.49 -18.55 6.43
C ARG A 323 2.70 -18.17 7.29
N ALA A 324 3.61 -17.33 6.79
CA ALA A 324 4.82 -16.94 7.50
C ALA A 324 4.46 -16.11 8.75
N LYS A 325 5.05 -16.47 9.90
CA LYS A 325 4.91 -15.69 11.15
C LYS A 325 5.62 -14.34 11.04
N ASP A 326 6.81 -14.34 10.45
CA ASP A 326 7.58 -13.16 10.08
C ASP A 326 7.80 -13.17 8.57
N THR A 327 7.01 -12.36 7.88
CA THR A 327 7.07 -12.24 6.41
C THR A 327 8.39 -11.67 5.93
N ALA A 328 8.97 -10.70 6.64
CA ALA A 328 10.19 -10.02 6.21
C ALA A 328 11.40 -10.95 6.33
N GLN A 329 11.51 -11.67 7.44
CA GLN A 329 12.53 -12.68 7.63
C GLN A 329 12.41 -13.80 6.57
N PHE A 330 11.21 -14.33 6.34
CA PHE A 330 11.00 -15.38 5.35
C PHE A 330 11.40 -14.95 3.94
N ILE A 331 11.08 -13.71 3.52
CA ILE A 331 11.48 -13.19 2.21
C ILE A 331 13.01 -13.10 2.09
N SER A 332 13.70 -12.63 3.12
CA SER A 332 15.16 -12.55 3.12
C SER A 332 15.81 -13.93 2.98
N GLU A 333 15.30 -14.91 3.74
CA GLU A 333 15.77 -16.30 3.66
C GLU A 333 15.48 -16.91 2.28
N LEU A 334 14.28 -16.67 1.73
CA LEU A 334 13.85 -17.16 0.43
C LEU A 334 14.78 -16.68 -0.69
N LEU A 335 15.16 -15.40 -0.69
CA LEU A 335 15.90 -14.80 -1.80
C LEU A 335 17.43 -14.86 -1.63
N GLY A 336 17.92 -15.50 -0.57
CA GLY A 336 19.36 -15.62 -0.29
C GLY A 336 20.01 -14.30 0.13
N GLY A 337 19.21 -13.31 0.52
CA GLY A 337 19.73 -12.08 1.12
C GLY A 337 20.26 -12.39 2.51
N SER A 338 21.47 -11.95 2.81
CA SER A 338 21.82 -11.75 4.22
C SER A 338 20.76 -10.81 4.77
N VAL A 339 20.08 -11.20 5.84
CA VAL A 339 19.39 -10.23 6.68
C VAL A 339 20.50 -9.30 7.16
N LYS A 340 20.83 -8.25 6.39
CA LYS A 340 21.23 -7.01 7.03
C LYS A 340 19.99 -6.70 7.82
N SER A 341 19.95 -7.14 9.08
CA SER A 341 18.93 -6.72 10.04
C SER A 341 18.77 -5.25 9.73
N THR A 342 17.60 -4.86 9.22
CA THR A 342 17.28 -3.46 9.00
C THR A 342 17.37 -2.85 10.37
N GLN A 343 18.58 -2.38 10.63
CA GLN A 343 19.07 -1.65 11.77
C GLN A 343 18.69 -2.31 13.10
N LYS A 344 19.70 -2.79 13.87
CA LYS A 344 19.71 -2.36 15.28
C LYS A 344 19.38 -0.88 15.19
N GLU A 345 18.18 -0.46 15.60
CA GLU A 345 17.78 0.95 15.61
C GLU A 345 18.89 1.65 16.37
N SER A 346 19.88 2.21 15.65
CA SER A 346 20.79 3.13 16.27
C SER A 346 19.85 4.24 16.66
N LYS A 347 19.74 4.48 17.97
CA LYS A 347 18.88 5.53 18.49
C LYS A 347 19.24 6.82 17.74
N LYS A 348 18.46 7.16 16.72
CA LYS A 348 18.65 8.39 15.98
C LYS A 348 18.16 9.48 16.90
N THR A 349 19.08 10.32 17.34
CA THR A 349 18.76 11.54 18.07
C THR A 349 17.77 12.35 17.23
N PRO A 350 16.63 12.76 17.79
CA PRO A 350 15.68 13.60 17.08
C PRO A 350 16.35 14.89 16.57
N MET A 351 15.93 15.35 15.40
CA MET A 351 16.31 16.67 14.92
C MET A 351 15.61 17.75 15.76
N VAL A 352 16.16 18.97 15.75
CA VAL A 352 15.67 20.08 16.56
C VAL A 352 15.17 21.21 15.68
N LYS A 353 13.94 21.67 15.94
CA LYS A 353 13.37 22.89 15.35
C LYS A 353 13.17 23.96 16.42
N ILE A 354 13.65 25.17 16.13
CA ILE A 354 13.39 26.38 16.92
C ILE A 354 12.39 27.25 16.15
N CYS A 355 11.16 27.37 16.66
CA CYS A 355 10.04 28.00 15.98
C CYS A 355 9.67 29.36 16.58
N GLY A 356 9.22 30.29 15.72
CA GLY A 356 8.89 31.66 16.11
C GLY A 356 10.14 32.52 16.29
N THR A 357 11.17 32.27 15.48
CA THR A 357 12.42 33.04 15.48
C THR A 357 12.18 34.44 14.96
N ARG A 358 12.63 35.45 15.72
CA ARG A 358 12.31 36.86 15.50
C ARG A 358 13.50 37.78 15.25
N SER A 359 14.71 37.25 15.28
CA SER A 359 15.93 38.03 15.11
C SER A 359 17.02 37.19 14.46
N PRO A 360 17.87 37.78 13.60
CA PRO A 360 19.04 37.09 13.02
C PRO A 360 19.98 36.50 14.08
N GLU A 361 20.15 37.16 15.23
CA GLU A 361 21.01 36.71 16.33
C GLU A 361 20.51 35.40 16.94
N ALA A 362 19.20 35.30 17.19
CA ALA A 362 18.58 34.07 17.68
C ALA A 362 18.65 32.93 16.66
N ALA A 363 18.47 33.24 15.36
CA ALA A 363 18.62 32.25 14.29
C ALA A 363 20.04 31.69 14.28
N LYS A 364 21.05 32.56 14.27
CA LYS A 364 22.47 32.16 14.30
C LYS A 364 22.80 31.33 15.54
N ALA A 365 22.40 31.79 16.72
CA ALA A 365 22.66 31.08 17.97
C ALA A 365 22.02 29.68 18.00
N ALA A 366 20.84 29.52 17.41
CA ALA A 366 20.19 28.21 17.28
C ALA A 366 20.96 27.29 16.32
N VAL A 367 21.39 27.78 15.16
CA VAL A 367 22.19 27.00 14.20
C VAL A 367 23.53 26.57 14.79
N GLU A 368 24.24 27.50 15.45
CA GLU A 368 25.52 27.22 16.13
C GLU A 368 25.36 26.22 17.27
N ALA A 369 24.20 26.21 17.95
CA ALA A 369 23.88 25.21 18.97
C ALA A 369 23.59 23.81 18.39
N GLY A 370 23.36 23.70 17.07
CA GLY A 370 23.02 22.45 16.39
C GLY A 370 21.53 22.25 16.11
N ALA A 371 20.74 23.33 16.04
CA ALA A 371 19.38 23.26 15.52
C ALA A 371 19.38 22.89 14.03
N ASP A 372 18.46 22.03 13.64
CA ASP A 372 18.34 21.51 12.27
C ASP A 372 17.33 22.33 11.45
N PHE A 373 16.39 23.01 12.11
CA PHE A 373 15.34 23.82 11.50
C PHE A 373 15.12 25.13 12.26
N ILE A 374 14.89 26.21 11.53
CA ILE A 374 14.54 27.53 12.06
C ILE A 374 13.18 27.95 11.51
N GLY A 375 12.17 28.08 12.36
CA GLY A 375 10.82 28.46 11.98
C GLY A 375 10.56 29.96 12.16
N ILE A 376 10.10 30.62 11.09
CA ILE A 376 9.58 32.00 11.13
C ILE A 376 8.06 32.00 10.96
N ILE A 377 7.35 32.79 11.77
CA ILE A 377 5.88 32.87 11.70
C ILE A 377 5.49 34.01 10.76
N LEU A 378 4.75 33.68 9.70
CA LEU A 378 4.29 34.63 8.68
C LEU A 378 2.78 34.90 8.77
N VAL A 379 2.19 34.59 9.92
CA VAL A 379 0.77 34.74 10.23
C VAL A 379 0.51 36.12 10.85
N LYS A 380 -0.03 37.04 10.05
CA LYS A 380 -0.35 38.41 10.47
C LYS A 380 -1.23 38.41 11.72
N GLY A 381 -0.91 39.31 12.67
CA GLY A 381 -1.66 39.46 13.92
C GLY A 381 -1.26 38.48 15.03
N ARG A 382 -0.39 37.50 14.79
CA ARG A 382 0.17 36.65 15.85
C ARG A 382 1.35 37.34 16.53
N LYS A 383 1.49 37.15 17.85
CA LYS A 383 2.55 37.75 18.69
C LYS A 383 3.97 37.54 18.15
N ARG A 384 4.22 36.40 17.51
CA ARG A 384 5.54 36.00 17.01
C ARG A 384 5.72 36.21 15.50
N CYS A 385 4.76 36.89 14.84
CA CYS A 385 4.87 37.21 13.42
C CYS A 385 6.07 38.15 13.19
N VAL A 386 6.89 37.85 12.18
CA VAL A 386 8.00 38.72 11.77
C VAL A 386 7.61 39.63 10.62
N SER A 387 8.31 40.76 10.50
CA SER A 387 8.22 41.60 9.30
C SER A 387 8.94 40.92 8.13
N THR A 388 8.64 41.33 6.89
CA THR A 388 9.34 40.83 5.70
C THR A 388 10.84 41.15 5.74
N GLU A 389 11.23 42.33 6.23
CA GLU A 389 12.62 42.75 6.38
C GLU A 389 13.38 41.82 7.33
N THR A 390 12.83 41.61 8.53
CA THR A 390 13.40 40.68 9.53
C THR A 390 13.46 39.24 9.00
N ALA A 391 12.44 38.80 8.25
CA ALA A 391 12.42 37.46 7.65
C ALA A 391 13.53 37.28 6.61
N LEU A 392 13.81 38.30 5.78
CA LEU A 392 14.91 38.29 4.81
C LEU A 392 16.28 38.24 5.49
N GLU A 393 16.45 38.99 6.58
CA GLU A 393 17.70 38.94 7.36
C GLU A 393 17.93 37.57 8.01
N ILE A 394 16.88 36.97 8.59
CA ILE A 394 16.94 35.61 9.14
C ILE A 394 17.28 34.61 8.04
N SER A 395 16.63 34.71 6.88
CA SER A 395 16.90 33.85 5.72
C SER A 395 18.37 33.94 5.30
N LYS A 396 18.89 35.15 5.14
CA LYS A 396 20.30 35.38 4.82
C LYS A 396 21.23 34.72 5.84
N VAL A 397 21.00 34.93 7.13
CA VAL A 397 21.83 34.35 8.19
C VAL A 397 21.82 32.81 8.16
N ILE A 398 20.68 32.19 7.94
CA ILE A 398 20.58 30.72 7.88
C ILE A 398 21.38 30.18 6.70
N HIS A 399 21.21 30.76 5.51
CA HIS A 399 21.90 30.29 4.31
C HIS A 399 23.42 30.52 4.35
N GLU A 400 23.89 31.53 5.08
CA GLU A 400 25.30 31.87 5.25
C GLU A 400 25.98 31.15 6.44
N THR A 401 25.21 30.63 7.41
CA THR A 401 25.76 29.97 8.59
C THR A 401 25.92 28.47 8.37
N PRO A 402 27.14 27.92 8.39
CA PRO A 402 27.36 26.49 8.24
C PRO A 402 26.72 25.70 9.37
N ARG A 403 26.20 24.51 9.04
CA ARG A 403 25.68 23.58 10.04
C ARG A 403 26.81 22.98 10.87
N ALA A 404 26.61 22.87 12.19
CA ALA A 404 27.55 22.19 13.07
C ALA A 404 27.79 20.74 12.63
N GLY A 405 29.05 20.37 12.35
CA GLY A 405 29.43 19.02 11.92
C GLY A 405 29.30 18.74 10.41
N SER A 406 29.19 19.76 9.56
CA SER A 406 29.17 19.59 8.10
C SER A 406 30.56 19.21 7.55
N ASP A 407 30.94 17.94 7.63
CA ASP A 407 31.92 17.41 6.69
C ASP A 407 31.25 17.34 5.31
N ALA A 408 31.85 17.99 4.32
CA ALA A 408 31.36 18.07 2.94
C ALA A 408 31.49 16.70 2.23
N ALA A 409 30.75 15.69 2.70
CA ALA A 409 30.58 14.45 1.98
C ALA A 409 29.48 14.62 0.91
N SER A 410 29.83 14.31 -0.33
CA SER A 410 28.93 14.31 -1.48
C SER A 410 27.73 13.38 -1.23
N ASN A 411 26.52 13.93 -1.30
CA ASN A 411 25.24 13.20 -1.21
C ASN A 411 24.91 12.36 -2.46
N ASP A 412 25.91 11.77 -3.12
CA ASP A 412 25.69 10.72 -4.12
C ASP A 412 25.46 9.37 -3.40
N GLU A 413 24.54 9.34 -2.45
CA GLU A 413 24.00 8.07 -1.97
C GLU A 413 23.20 7.46 -3.13
N PRO A 414 23.52 6.23 -3.57
CA PRO A 414 22.80 5.59 -4.65
C PRO A 414 21.32 5.47 -4.28
N LEU A 415 20.44 5.75 -5.25
CA LEU A 415 18.99 5.62 -5.06
C LEU A 415 18.66 4.25 -4.45
N PRO A 416 17.74 4.20 -3.47
CA PRO A 416 17.44 2.95 -2.78
C PRO A 416 16.94 1.89 -3.77
N VAL A 417 17.65 0.76 -3.79
CA VAL A 417 17.37 -0.38 -4.70
C VAL A 417 16.12 -1.17 -4.27
N SER A 418 15.62 -0.92 -3.06
CA SER A 418 14.37 -1.47 -2.51
C SER A 418 13.40 -0.35 -2.12
N ALA A 419 12.13 -0.71 -1.92
CA ALA A 419 11.15 0.24 -1.41
C ALA A 419 11.49 0.63 0.03
N THR A 420 11.36 1.91 0.35
CA THR A 420 11.67 2.45 1.69
C THR A 420 10.42 3.01 2.34
N ASN A 421 10.40 3.04 3.68
CA ASN A 421 9.33 3.72 4.39
C ASN A 421 9.30 5.20 3.98
N TYR A 422 8.13 5.70 3.58
CA TYR A 422 7.97 7.06 3.08
C TYR A 422 8.53 8.13 4.02
N PHE A 423 8.14 8.08 5.30
CA PHE A 423 8.53 9.11 6.26
C PHE A 423 10.02 9.02 6.60
N ASP A 424 10.58 7.81 6.69
CA ASP A 424 12.03 7.62 6.87
C ASP A 424 12.83 8.17 5.68
N HIS A 425 12.34 7.95 4.46
CA HIS A 425 12.97 8.49 3.26
C HIS A 425 12.91 10.02 3.25
N THR A 426 11.75 10.62 3.52
CA THR A 426 11.61 12.07 3.57
C THR A 426 12.47 12.70 4.66
N THR A 427 12.53 12.12 5.87
CA THR A 427 13.36 12.67 6.95
C THR A 427 14.84 12.60 6.62
N SER A 428 15.28 11.54 5.95
CA SER A 428 16.70 11.33 5.64
C SER A 428 17.18 12.08 4.39
N HIS A 429 16.29 12.39 3.43
CA HIS A 429 16.68 12.92 2.11
C HIS A 429 16.02 14.24 1.72
N LYS A 430 14.89 14.61 2.35
CA LYS A 430 14.12 15.82 2.01
C LYS A 430 14.08 16.84 3.15
N LEU A 431 14.26 16.40 4.40
CA LEU A 431 14.27 17.25 5.58
C LEU A 431 15.68 17.38 6.17
N LEU A 432 16.69 17.39 5.31
CA LEU A 432 18.09 17.53 5.67
C LEU A 432 18.81 18.32 4.57
N HIS A 433 19.53 19.38 4.94
CA HIS A 433 20.44 20.06 4.03
C HIS A 433 21.91 19.83 4.48
N PRO A 434 22.84 19.59 3.53
CA PRO A 434 24.23 19.27 3.88
C PRO A 434 25.03 20.45 4.43
N ARG A 435 24.63 21.70 4.14
CA ARG A 435 25.44 22.90 4.44
C ARG A 435 24.89 23.82 5.52
N HIS A 436 23.58 23.85 5.73
CA HIS A 436 22.92 24.79 6.65
C HIS A 436 21.69 24.14 7.31
N ALA A 437 21.13 24.79 8.32
CA ALA A 437 19.83 24.42 8.89
C ALA A 437 18.69 24.85 7.95
N LEU A 438 17.55 24.15 7.98
CA LEU A 438 16.43 24.42 7.08
C LEU A 438 15.57 25.59 7.58
N LEU A 439 15.32 26.58 6.73
CA LEU A 439 14.39 27.67 7.00
C LEU A 439 12.94 27.23 6.74
N VAL A 440 12.09 27.39 7.76
CA VAL A 440 10.68 26.98 7.72
C VAL A 440 9.77 28.21 7.81
N GLY A 441 8.94 28.46 6.81
CA GLY A 441 7.87 29.45 6.90
C GLY A 441 6.58 28.85 7.45
N VAL A 442 6.05 29.39 8.54
CA VAL A 442 4.81 28.93 9.17
C VAL A 442 3.63 29.79 8.73
N PHE A 443 2.63 29.12 8.14
CA PHE A 443 1.39 29.70 7.64
C PHE A 443 0.18 29.07 8.36
N GLN A 444 -0.90 29.82 8.42
CA GLN A 444 -2.18 29.45 8.99
C GLN A 444 -3.30 30.17 8.23
N ASN A 445 -3.91 29.46 7.28
CA ASN A 445 -5.06 29.88 6.47
C ASN A 445 -4.83 31.08 5.55
N GLN A 446 -3.59 31.43 5.23
CA GLN A 446 -3.31 32.35 4.12
C GLN A 446 -3.59 31.67 2.77
N PRO A 447 -3.97 32.43 1.73
CA PRO A 447 -4.16 31.89 0.39
C PRO A 447 -2.88 31.23 -0.16
N LEU A 448 -3.03 30.14 -0.93
CA LEU A 448 -1.89 29.45 -1.56
C LEU A 448 -0.98 30.39 -2.35
N SER A 449 -1.55 31.37 -3.06
CA SER A 449 -0.78 32.37 -3.81
C SER A 449 0.19 33.16 -2.93
N TYR A 450 -0.25 33.57 -1.74
CA TYR A 450 0.61 34.25 -0.77
C TYR A 450 1.71 33.32 -0.25
N ILE A 451 1.38 32.06 0.04
CA ILE A 451 2.35 31.06 0.51
C ILE A 451 3.46 30.88 -0.54
N LEU A 452 3.10 30.73 -1.81
CA LEU A 452 4.05 30.56 -2.91
C LEU A 452 4.90 31.82 -3.12
N GLU A 453 4.32 33.01 -3.01
CA GLU A 453 5.05 34.27 -3.09
C GLU A 453 6.09 34.39 -1.96
N GLN A 454 5.70 34.09 -0.72
CA GLN A 454 6.60 34.15 0.43
C GLN A 454 7.67 33.05 0.38
N GLN A 455 7.33 31.84 -0.08
CA GLN A 455 8.29 30.76 -0.30
C GLN A 455 9.42 31.21 -1.23
N LYS A 456 9.07 31.83 -2.36
CA LYS A 456 10.04 32.34 -3.32
C LYS A 456 10.82 33.56 -2.80
N LEU A 457 10.13 34.52 -2.16
CA LEU A 457 10.73 35.77 -1.70
C LEU A 457 11.79 35.52 -0.61
N LEU A 458 11.51 34.60 0.30
CA LEU A 458 12.34 34.35 1.47
C LEU A 458 13.29 33.16 1.28
N ASP A 459 13.26 32.52 0.11
CA ASP A 459 13.98 31.28 -0.19
C ASP A 459 13.73 30.22 0.89
N LEU A 460 12.45 29.95 1.19
CA LEU A 460 12.08 28.98 2.22
C LEU A 460 12.41 27.57 1.74
N ASP A 461 13.15 26.81 2.56
CA ASP A 461 13.41 25.39 2.33
C ASP A 461 12.18 24.51 2.60
N ILE A 462 11.31 24.95 3.52
CA ILE A 462 10.14 24.20 3.97
C ILE A 462 8.96 25.16 4.20
N VAL A 463 7.77 24.71 3.81
CA VAL A 463 6.51 25.36 4.19
C VAL A 463 5.82 24.53 5.27
N GLN A 464 5.41 25.18 6.36
CA GLN A 464 4.60 24.58 7.41
C GLN A 464 3.17 25.12 7.35
N LEU A 465 2.20 24.23 7.04
CA LEU A 465 0.77 24.53 7.04
C LEU A 465 0.17 24.21 8.40
N HIS A 466 -0.26 25.23 9.13
CA HIS A 466 -0.62 25.16 10.54
C HIS A 466 -2.09 25.54 10.83
N GLY A 467 -2.91 25.70 9.78
CA GLY A 467 -4.32 26.02 9.85
C GLY A 467 -5.22 24.85 9.45
N SER A 468 -6.28 25.13 8.71
CA SER A 468 -7.21 24.18 8.10
C SER A 468 -6.99 24.08 6.58
N GLU A 469 -5.77 24.32 6.10
CA GLU A 469 -5.44 24.24 4.68
C GLU A 469 -5.65 22.81 4.15
N PRO A 470 -6.14 22.66 2.90
CA PRO A 470 -6.26 21.36 2.24
C PRO A 470 -4.90 20.66 2.14
N ILE A 471 -4.87 19.36 2.43
CA ILE A 471 -3.62 18.58 2.44
C ILE A 471 -3.02 18.44 1.03
N GLU A 472 -3.87 18.53 0.00
CA GLU A 472 -3.54 18.48 -1.41
C GLU A 472 -2.60 19.62 -1.83
N TRP A 473 -2.67 20.78 -1.16
CA TRP A 473 -1.79 21.92 -1.45
C TRP A 473 -0.32 21.59 -1.27
N ALA A 474 0.01 20.61 -0.45
CA ALA A 474 1.38 20.18 -0.26
C ALA A 474 2.03 19.65 -1.55
N SER A 475 1.24 19.14 -2.51
CA SER A 475 1.72 18.75 -3.84
C SER A 475 1.97 19.93 -4.80
N LEU A 476 1.43 21.11 -4.48
CA LEU A 476 1.51 22.33 -5.30
C LEU A 476 2.61 23.29 -4.83
N ILE A 477 3.16 23.06 -3.64
CA ILE A 477 4.23 23.86 -3.05
C ILE A 477 5.58 23.27 -3.50
N PRO A 478 6.49 24.07 -4.07
CA PRO A 478 7.72 23.56 -4.73
C PRO A 478 8.81 23.11 -3.75
N VAL A 479 8.48 23.02 -2.46
CA VAL A 479 9.37 22.60 -1.38
C VAL A 479 8.63 21.65 -0.44
N PRO A 480 9.33 20.80 0.33
CA PRO A 480 8.66 19.88 1.23
C PRO A 480 7.74 20.60 2.21
N VAL A 481 6.58 20.01 2.49
CA VAL A 481 5.57 20.59 3.36
C VAL A 481 5.43 19.81 4.66
N ILE A 482 5.47 20.53 5.77
CA ILE A 482 5.10 20.02 7.09
C ILE A 482 3.65 20.43 7.36
N ARG A 483 2.81 19.48 7.77
CA ARG A 483 1.40 19.75 8.07
C ARG A 483 1.15 19.55 9.55
N ALA A 484 0.61 20.55 10.22
CA ALA A 484 0.21 20.43 11.62
C ALA A 484 -1.13 19.70 11.75
N PHE A 485 -1.21 18.85 12.76
CA PHE A 485 -2.35 18.02 13.11
C PHE A 485 -2.53 17.98 14.63
N HIS A 486 -3.78 17.84 15.06
CA HIS A 486 -4.10 17.36 16.40
C HIS A 486 -4.05 15.83 16.41
N PRO A 487 -3.76 15.20 17.57
CA PRO A 487 -3.96 13.77 17.72
C PRO A 487 -5.40 13.38 17.32
N GLY A 488 -5.53 12.49 16.32
CA GLY A 488 -6.82 12.02 15.81
C GLY A 488 -7.31 12.70 14.53
N ASP A 489 -6.68 13.77 14.07
CA ASP A 489 -7.02 14.38 12.78
C ASP A 489 -6.85 13.39 11.62
N ALA A 490 -7.82 13.39 10.70
CA ALA A 490 -7.74 12.60 9.49
C ALA A 490 -6.59 13.07 8.60
N GLY A 491 -5.92 12.14 7.93
CA GLY A 491 -4.86 12.45 6.96
C GLY A 491 -3.45 12.54 7.55
N LEU A 492 -3.28 12.48 8.88
CA LEU A 492 -1.98 12.54 9.55
C LEU A 492 -0.99 11.49 9.02
N ALA A 493 -1.45 10.25 8.84
CA ALA A 493 -0.61 9.15 8.33
C ALA A 493 -0.62 9.03 6.79
N THR A 494 -1.23 9.98 6.07
CA THR A 494 -1.33 9.93 4.61
C THR A 494 0.01 10.27 3.96
N ARG A 495 0.62 9.25 3.35
CA ARG A 495 1.92 9.34 2.69
C ARG A 495 1.79 9.94 1.30
N GLY A 496 2.86 10.59 0.85
CA GLY A 496 2.92 11.23 -0.47
C GLY A 496 2.25 12.60 -0.57
N TYR A 497 1.50 13.03 0.45
CA TYR A 497 0.88 14.36 0.47
C TYR A 497 1.77 15.37 1.19
N HIS A 498 2.18 15.10 2.42
CA HIS A 498 3.07 15.97 3.20
C HIS A 498 4.35 15.22 3.56
N ALA A 499 5.44 15.95 3.76
CA ALA A 499 6.74 15.37 4.08
C ALA A 499 6.81 14.83 5.51
N LEU A 500 6.19 15.53 6.46
CA LEU A 500 6.11 15.08 7.85
C LEU A 500 4.91 15.70 8.58
N PRO A 501 4.13 14.91 9.35
CA PRO A 501 3.10 15.46 10.21
C PRO A 501 3.73 16.06 11.47
N LEU A 502 3.31 17.26 11.82
CA LEU A 502 3.60 17.92 13.10
C LEU A 502 2.41 17.70 14.02
N VAL A 503 2.63 17.06 15.16
CA VAL A 503 1.62 16.84 16.20
C VAL A 503 1.78 17.90 17.27
N ASP A 504 0.76 18.73 17.47
CA ASP A 504 0.72 19.81 18.46
C ASP A 504 -0.50 19.67 19.39
N SER A 505 -0.50 20.39 20.52
CA SER A 505 -1.62 20.47 21.47
C SER A 505 -2.78 21.32 20.96
N GLY A 506 -2.64 21.99 19.81
CA GLY A 506 -3.70 22.76 19.14
C GLY A 506 -3.82 24.22 19.56
N ALA A 507 -3.26 24.59 20.71
CA ALA A 507 -3.18 25.96 21.18
C ALA A 507 -1.80 26.56 20.88
N GLY A 508 -1.38 26.55 19.60
CA GLY A 508 -0.05 26.96 19.17
C GLY A 508 0.47 28.23 19.89
N GLY A 509 1.49 28.06 20.72
CA GLY A 509 2.11 29.12 21.50
C GLY A 509 1.54 29.39 22.91
N SER A 510 0.61 28.57 23.42
CA SER A 510 0.06 28.63 24.79
C SER A 510 0.98 28.04 25.86
N GLY A 511 1.91 27.16 25.46
CA GLY A 511 2.75 26.40 26.38
C GLY A 511 2.09 25.13 26.94
N GLU A 512 0.86 24.81 26.51
CA GLU A 512 0.19 23.57 26.87
C GLU A 512 0.92 22.35 26.28
N GLN A 513 1.16 21.35 27.12
CA GLN A 513 1.80 20.11 26.72
C GLN A 513 0.83 19.26 25.90
N VAL A 514 1.36 18.64 24.85
CA VAL A 514 0.65 17.60 24.12
C VAL A 514 0.44 16.38 25.02
N ASP A 515 -0.74 15.76 24.91
CA ASP A 515 -1.05 14.53 25.64
C ASP A 515 -0.20 13.38 25.07
N LEU A 516 0.82 12.98 25.83
CA LEU A 516 1.75 11.92 25.42
C LEU A 516 1.05 10.56 25.28
N THR A 517 -0.04 10.30 26.00
CA THR A 517 -0.80 9.05 25.87
C THR A 517 -1.48 8.99 24.50
N GLN A 518 -2.10 10.07 24.05
CA GLN A 518 -2.69 10.14 22.71
C GLN A 518 -1.63 10.00 21.60
N VAL A 519 -0.44 10.58 21.81
CA VAL A 519 0.69 10.42 20.89
C VAL A 519 1.16 8.96 20.84
N GLN A 520 1.29 8.28 21.98
CA GLN A 520 1.64 6.84 22.00
C GLN A 520 0.62 6.00 21.25
N GLU A 521 -0.68 6.19 21.52
CA GLU A 521 -1.75 5.46 20.85
C GLU A 521 -1.74 5.69 19.33
N LEU A 522 -1.45 6.91 18.89
CA LEU A 522 -1.27 7.24 17.47
C LEU A 522 -0.09 6.47 16.87
N LEU A 523 1.08 6.51 17.51
CA LEU A 523 2.31 5.90 17.02
C LEU A 523 2.25 4.37 17.01
N GLN A 524 1.53 3.76 17.96
CA GLN A 524 1.31 2.31 18.03
C GLN A 524 0.46 1.78 16.86
N LYS A 525 -0.44 2.59 16.28
CA LYS A 525 -1.30 2.17 15.16
C LYS A 525 -0.53 1.99 13.84
N ASP A 526 0.61 2.65 13.68
CA ASP A 526 1.41 2.61 12.46
C ASP A 526 2.91 2.74 12.79
N SER A 527 3.59 1.61 12.91
CA SER A 527 5.04 1.55 13.16
C SER A 527 5.87 2.28 12.09
N GLY A 528 5.28 2.50 10.92
CA GLY A 528 5.90 3.24 9.83
C GLY A 528 5.61 4.74 9.83
N LEU A 529 4.97 5.28 10.86
CA LEU A 529 4.76 6.72 11.03
C LEU A 529 6.00 7.36 11.65
N ARG A 530 6.38 8.55 11.16
CA ARG A 530 7.29 9.47 11.84
C ARG A 530 6.58 10.79 12.05
N ILE A 531 6.84 11.46 13.16
CA ILE A 531 6.23 12.74 13.47
C ILE A 531 7.28 13.79 13.87
N MET A 532 6.92 15.06 13.68
CA MET A 532 7.46 16.17 14.45
C MET A 532 6.56 16.37 15.68
N LEU A 533 7.15 16.41 16.87
CA LEU A 533 6.41 16.64 18.11
C LEU A 533 6.58 18.09 18.57
N ALA A 534 5.46 18.77 18.78
CA ALA A 534 5.38 20.12 19.33
C ALA A 534 4.48 20.13 20.58
N GLY A 535 4.36 21.29 21.22
CA GLY A 535 3.44 21.52 22.35
C GLY A 535 4.12 21.43 23.72
N GLY A 536 4.33 22.58 24.37
CA GLY A 536 4.80 22.67 25.76
C GLY A 536 6.24 22.21 26.03
N LEU A 537 7.04 21.93 24.99
CA LEU A 537 8.46 21.54 25.12
C LEU A 537 9.32 22.70 25.64
N ASN A 538 10.28 22.41 26.52
CA ASN A 538 11.26 23.36 27.07
C ASN A 538 12.50 22.60 27.57
N PRO A 539 13.63 23.26 27.89
CA PRO A 539 14.85 22.56 28.31
C PRO A 539 14.68 21.59 29.50
N SER A 540 13.75 21.88 30.42
CA SER A 540 13.58 21.10 31.65
C SER A 540 12.76 19.82 31.46
N ASN A 541 11.89 19.74 30.44
CA ASN A 541 10.97 18.60 30.26
C ASN A 541 11.35 17.63 29.14
N VAL A 542 12.41 17.89 28.35
CA VAL A 542 12.86 17.00 27.26
C VAL A 542 13.07 15.56 27.76
N LYS A 543 13.75 15.39 28.90
CA LYS A 543 14.02 14.06 29.48
C LYS A 543 12.74 13.33 29.87
N GLN A 544 11.75 14.05 30.39
CA GLN A 544 10.45 13.47 30.75
C GLN A 544 9.70 13.01 29.49
N VAL A 545 9.70 13.81 28.42
CA VAL A 545 9.08 13.45 27.14
C VAL A 545 9.74 12.22 26.54
N PHE A 546 11.08 12.13 26.57
CA PHE A 546 11.81 10.96 26.11
C PHE A 546 11.51 9.71 26.95
N GLY A 547 11.40 9.84 28.27
CA GLY A 547 10.97 8.75 29.15
C GLY A 547 9.54 8.30 28.87
N GLY A 548 8.63 9.26 28.65
CA GLY A 548 7.25 9.00 28.29
C GLY A 548 7.11 8.30 26.94
N LEU A 549 7.94 8.63 25.96
CA LEU A 549 7.86 8.06 24.59
C LEU A 549 8.93 7.00 24.31
N ALA A 550 9.56 6.42 25.34
CA ALA A 550 10.72 5.54 25.20
C ALA A 550 10.52 4.40 24.19
N SER A 551 9.33 3.78 24.16
CA SER A 551 8.97 2.70 23.22
C SER A 551 8.77 3.16 21.77
N ASN A 552 8.62 4.46 21.53
CA ASN A 552 8.28 5.04 20.24
C ASN A 552 9.30 6.11 19.82
N MET A 553 10.45 6.20 20.49
CA MET A 553 11.45 7.24 20.21
C MET A 553 11.97 7.21 18.78
N SER A 554 12.06 6.03 18.15
CA SER A 554 12.44 5.92 16.73
C SER A 554 11.41 6.54 15.77
N GLN A 555 10.19 6.80 16.25
CA GLN A 555 9.13 7.46 15.49
C GLN A 555 9.11 8.98 15.67
N ILE A 556 9.84 9.51 16.66
CA ILE A 556 9.96 10.96 16.89
C ILE A 556 11.13 11.48 16.07
N ALA A 557 10.85 11.96 14.86
CA ALA A 557 11.89 12.44 13.95
C ALA A 557 12.41 13.83 14.34
N ILE A 558 11.53 14.71 14.84
CA ILE A 558 11.86 16.11 15.13
C ILE A 558 11.15 16.56 16.41
N LEU A 559 11.85 17.32 17.26
CA LEU A 559 11.25 18.08 18.36
C LEU A 559 11.18 19.57 17.99
N ASP A 560 10.00 20.17 18.11
CA ASP A 560 9.74 21.57 17.82
C ASP A 560 9.45 22.37 19.09
N VAL A 561 10.27 23.39 19.37
CA VAL A 561 10.06 24.30 20.49
C VAL A 561 9.77 25.72 20.03
N SER A 562 8.85 26.39 20.72
CA SER A 562 8.59 27.82 20.52
C SER A 562 8.63 28.58 21.86
N SER A 563 7.51 28.67 22.59
CA SER A 563 7.43 29.44 23.84
C SER A 563 8.35 28.94 24.96
N GLY A 564 8.73 27.66 24.96
CA GLY A 564 9.56 27.08 26.02
C GLY A 564 11.02 27.56 26.05
N VAL A 565 11.47 28.26 24.99
CA VAL A 565 12.79 28.92 24.95
C VAL A 565 12.67 30.45 25.06
N GLU A 566 11.51 30.95 25.47
CA GLU A 566 11.30 32.37 25.73
C GLU A 566 11.52 32.75 27.20
N GLU A 567 11.87 34.01 27.42
CA GLU A 567 11.93 34.67 28.72
C GLU A 567 11.33 36.06 28.56
N ASN A 568 10.37 36.43 29.41
CA ASN A 568 9.62 37.69 29.32
C ASN A 568 8.97 37.95 27.94
N GLY A 569 8.68 36.89 27.18
CA GLY A 569 8.07 36.99 25.85
C GLY A 569 9.05 37.23 24.70
N GLU A 570 10.35 37.19 24.95
CA GLU A 570 11.44 37.26 23.97
C GLU A 570 12.22 35.95 23.94
N GLN A 571 12.86 35.62 22.81
CA GLN A 571 13.68 34.41 22.74
C GLN A 571 14.93 34.56 23.61
N SER A 572 15.19 33.56 24.46
CA SER A 572 16.39 33.51 25.30
C SER A 572 17.45 32.64 24.63
N LEU A 573 18.59 33.24 24.27
CA LEU A 573 19.69 32.53 23.60
C LEU A 573 20.26 31.40 24.47
N SER A 574 20.27 31.55 25.80
CA SER A 574 20.68 30.49 26.72
C SER A 574 19.70 29.32 26.68
N LYS A 575 18.39 29.58 26.78
CA LYS A 575 17.36 28.52 26.72
C LYS A 575 17.34 27.80 25.39
N ILE A 576 17.61 28.49 24.27
CA ILE A 576 17.78 27.86 22.96
C ILE A 576 18.92 26.84 23.02
N ARG A 577 20.11 27.25 23.48
CA ARG A 577 21.28 26.36 23.60
C ARG A 577 21.03 25.19 24.55
N GLU A 578 20.39 25.46 25.68
CA GLU A 578 20.01 24.43 26.67
C GLU A 578 19.03 23.42 26.06
N PHE A 579 18.02 23.86 25.33
CA PHE A 579 17.06 22.98 24.67
C PHE A 579 17.74 22.08 23.64
N VAL A 580 18.51 22.67 22.72
CA VAL A 580 19.23 21.90 21.69
C VAL A 580 20.16 20.89 22.35
N THR A 581 20.92 21.31 23.36
CA THR A 581 21.81 20.43 24.13
C THR A 581 21.03 19.30 24.81
N ALA A 582 19.88 19.60 25.43
CA ALA A 582 19.05 18.60 26.10
C ALA A 582 18.51 17.53 25.13
N VAL A 583 18.10 17.93 23.92
CA VAL A 583 17.66 16.99 22.88
C VAL A 583 18.83 16.15 22.36
N LYS A 584 19.98 16.79 22.09
CA LYS A 584 21.15 16.10 21.56
C LYS A 584 21.83 15.18 22.58
N ALA A 585 21.72 15.47 23.88
CA ALA A 585 22.27 14.66 24.96
C ALA A 585 21.32 13.56 25.48
N GLY A 586 20.02 13.66 25.20
CA GLY A 586 18.98 12.78 25.74
C GLY A 586 18.76 11.47 24.96
N SER A 587 19.39 11.29 23.79
CA SER A 587 19.25 10.10 22.94
C SER A 587 20.14 8.94 23.36
#